data_AF-A0A8T7AAS8-F1
#
_entry.id   AF-A0A8T7AAS8-F1
#
_cell.length_a   1.000
_cell.length_b   1.000
_cell.length_c   1.000
_cell.angle_alpha   90.00
_cell.angle_beta   90.00
_cell.angle_gamma   90.00
#
_symmetry.space_group_name_H-M   'P 1'
#
loop_
_entity.id
_entity.type
_entity.pdbx_description
1 polymer ?
#
loop_
_entity_poly.entity_id
_entity_poly.type
_entity_poly.pdbx_seq_one_letter_code
_entity_poly.pdbx_strand_id
1 'polypeptide(L)'
;MNKLRKGERYLSLLEDIILVGLLFATVLIACAQIILRNGFSTGLSWADPALKMLVLYLTIFGSLVATRENKHLSIDVLSKLLPERINIQIQRFTNAFAAIICLLLAFYSIELVQISIQFDVRTFSDIPVWILQMIMPLGFALMGLRFVYNVFLYTGSPDSEFGIPGKSEANT
;
A
#
# COMPACT_ATOMS: atom_id res chain seq x y z
N MET A 1 -16.68 25.47 4.54
CA MET A 1 -15.39 24.95 4.03
C MET A 1 -14.46 24.32 5.10
N ASN A 2 -14.39 24.76 6.36
CA ASN A 2 -13.39 24.24 7.33
C ASN A 2 -13.71 22.89 8.02
N LYS A 3 -14.97 22.42 8.01
CA LYS A 3 -15.35 21.16 8.68
C LYS A 3 -14.96 19.91 7.88
N LEU A 4 -15.01 19.96 6.54
CA LEU A 4 -14.68 18.83 5.67
C LEU A 4 -13.18 18.50 5.72
N ARG A 5 -12.31 19.52 5.65
CA ARG A 5 -10.84 19.36 5.76
C ARG A 5 -10.37 18.88 7.15
N LYS A 6 -11.12 19.18 8.22
CA LYS A 6 -10.82 18.66 9.56
C LYS A 6 -11.15 17.17 9.65
N GLY A 7 -12.28 16.73 9.08
CA GLY A 7 -12.68 15.32 9.06
C GLY A 7 -11.67 14.42 8.35
N GLU A 8 -11.19 14.83 7.18
CA GLU A 8 -10.17 14.10 6.43
C GLU A 8 -8.85 13.96 7.19
N ARG A 9 -8.47 15.00 7.95
CA ARG A 9 -7.24 15.01 8.76
C ARG A 9 -7.32 14.10 9.99
N TYR A 10 -8.49 13.95 10.61
CA TYR A 10 -8.68 12.98 11.69
C TYR A 10 -8.66 11.55 11.16
N LEU A 11 -9.26 11.33 9.99
CA LEU A 11 -9.24 10.02 9.34
C LEU A 11 -7.81 9.62 8.95
N SER A 12 -7.03 10.56 8.39
CA SER A 12 -5.63 10.30 8.05
C SER A 12 -4.77 10.01 9.27
N LEU A 13 -4.95 10.76 10.36
CA LEU A 13 -4.24 10.51 11.62
C LEU A 13 -4.57 9.15 12.21
N LEU A 14 -5.84 8.76 12.20
CA LEU A 14 -6.25 7.43 12.66
C LEU A 14 -5.64 6.33 11.80
N GLU A 15 -5.66 6.48 10.48
CA GLU A 15 -5.05 5.56 9.53
C GLU A 15 -3.55 5.40 9.79
N ASP A 16 -2.83 6.51 9.98
CA ASP A 16 -1.40 6.51 10.29
C ASP A 16 -1.11 5.85 11.65
N ILE A 17 -1.91 6.13 12.68
CA ILE A 17 -1.76 5.50 14.01
C ILE A 17 -2.00 3.99 13.93
N ILE A 18 -3.03 3.56 13.19
CA ILE A 18 -3.32 2.13 12.98
C ILE A 18 -2.15 1.47 12.26
N LEU A 19 -1.62 2.10 11.20
CA LEU A 19 -0.50 1.57 10.43
C LEU A 19 0.75 1.41 11.28
N VAL A 20 1.11 2.44 12.06
CA VAL A 20 2.26 2.41 12.97
C VAL A 20 2.08 1.34 14.05
N GLY A 21 0.88 1.25 14.63
CA GLY A 21 0.56 0.24 15.63
C GLY A 21 0.68 -1.19 15.08
N LEU A 22 0.20 -1.42 13.87
CA LEU A 22 0.25 -2.71 13.19
C LEU A 22 1.69 -3.10 12.84
N LEU A 23 2.49 -2.14 12.37
CA LEU A 23 3.91 -2.32 12.10
C LEU A 23 4.66 -2.68 13.39
N PHE A 24 4.42 -1.92 14.46
CA PHE A 24 5.04 -2.17 15.76
C PHE A 24 4.68 -3.57 16.30
N ALA A 25 3.41 -3.97 16.21
CA ALA A 25 2.96 -5.30 16.61
C ALA A 25 3.64 -6.40 15.79
N THR A 26 3.76 -6.23 14.48
CA THR A 26 4.45 -7.17 13.58
C THR A 26 5.91 -7.34 14.00
N VAL A 27 6.62 -6.23 14.21
CA VAL A 27 8.03 -6.23 14.63
C VAL A 27 8.19 -6.91 15.99
N LEU A 28 7.35 -6.59 16.97
CA LEU A 28 7.43 -7.20 18.30
C LEU A 28 7.24 -8.73 18.25
N ILE A 29 6.23 -9.21 17.53
CA ILE A 29 5.97 -10.64 17.41
C ILE A 29 7.11 -11.33 16.65
N ALA A 30 7.64 -10.71 15.59
CA ALA A 30 8.76 -11.25 14.84
C ALA A 30 10.02 -11.35 15.70
N CYS A 31 10.36 -10.29 16.45
CA CYS A 31 11.49 -10.30 17.38
C CYS A 31 11.31 -11.36 18.47
N ALA A 32 10.12 -11.44 19.09
CA ALA A 32 9.83 -12.47 20.08
C ALA A 32 10.02 -13.88 19.52
N GLN A 33 9.49 -14.14 18.33
CA GLN A 33 9.64 -15.44 17.68
C GLN A 33 11.10 -15.78 17.35
N ILE A 34 11.88 -14.81 16.87
CA ILE A 34 13.32 -14.99 16.59
C ILE A 34 14.08 -15.32 17.88
N ILE A 35 13.81 -14.60 18.97
CA ILE A 35 14.46 -14.83 20.27
C ILE A 35 14.11 -16.21 20.83
N LEU A 36 12.83 -16.59 20.80
CA LEU A 36 12.39 -17.91 21.29
C LEU A 36 13.02 -19.03 20.46
N ARG A 37 13.01 -18.90 19.13
CA ARG A 37 13.47 -19.96 18.23
C ARG A 37 14.99 -20.13 18.24
N ASN A 38 15.75 -19.03 18.31
CA ASN A 38 17.21 -19.07 18.31
C ASN A 38 17.81 -19.22 19.71
N GLY A 39 17.14 -18.70 20.75
CA GLY A 39 17.62 -18.75 22.13
C GLY A 39 17.17 -19.99 22.90
N PHE A 40 15.94 -20.45 22.69
CA PHE A 40 15.33 -21.54 23.46
C PHE A 40 15.03 -22.79 22.62
N SER A 41 15.42 -22.80 21.33
CA SER A 41 15.13 -23.89 20.38
C SER A 41 13.64 -24.23 20.25
N THR A 42 12.76 -23.38 20.76
CA THR A 42 11.32 -23.58 20.85
C THR A 42 10.62 -22.44 20.11
N GLY A 43 9.56 -22.77 19.36
CA GLY A 43 8.84 -21.81 18.53
C GLY A 43 7.38 -21.69 18.95
N LEU A 44 6.82 -20.49 18.86
CA LEU A 44 5.38 -20.28 18.97
C LEU A 44 4.73 -20.72 17.66
N SER A 45 4.07 -21.88 17.65
CA SER A 45 3.43 -22.41 16.44
C SER A 45 2.42 -21.44 15.83
N TRP A 46 1.76 -20.62 16.66
CA TRP A 46 0.79 -19.61 16.21
C TRP A 46 1.42 -18.32 15.67
N ALA A 47 2.68 -18.02 16.01
CA ALA A 47 3.31 -16.76 15.64
C ALA A 47 3.56 -16.67 14.13
N ASP A 48 3.95 -17.77 13.49
CA ASP A 48 4.15 -17.84 12.03
C ASP A 48 2.89 -17.41 11.23
N PRO A 49 1.71 -18.02 11.44
CA PRO A 49 0.50 -17.56 10.75
C PRO A 49 0.04 -16.18 11.22
N ALA A 50 0.17 -15.82 12.50
CA ALA A 50 -0.21 -14.47 12.96
C ALA A 50 0.61 -13.36 12.29
N LEU A 51 1.93 -13.57 12.13
CA LEU A 51 2.82 -12.64 11.42
C LEU A 51 2.42 -12.48 9.95
N LYS A 52 2.12 -13.59 9.26
CA LYS A 52 1.64 -13.54 7.87
C LYS A 52 0.39 -12.67 7.74
N MET A 53 -0.56 -12.82 8.67
CA MET A 53 -1.78 -12.01 8.68
C MET A 53 -1.46 -10.54 8.96
N LEU A 54 -0.67 -10.24 9.99
CA LEU A 54 -0.31 -8.85 10.33
C LEU A 54 0.39 -8.14 9.17
N VAL A 55 1.35 -8.80 8.52
CA VAL A 55 2.05 -8.27 7.34
C VAL A 55 1.07 -8.07 6.17
N LEU A 56 0.11 -8.97 5.99
CA LEU A 56 -0.94 -8.84 4.97
C LEU A 56 -1.74 -7.55 5.18
N TYR A 57 -2.29 -7.36 6.40
CA TYR A 57 -3.05 -6.16 6.74
C TYR A 57 -2.17 -4.91 6.61
N LEU A 58 -0.92 -4.96 7.08
CA LEU A 58 0.04 -3.86 6.98
C LEU A 58 0.32 -3.48 5.52
N THR A 59 0.41 -4.47 4.63
CA THR A 59 0.63 -4.24 3.21
C THR A 59 -0.57 -3.58 2.56
N ILE A 60 -1.79 -4.05 2.85
CA ILE A 60 -3.01 -3.45 2.28
C ILE A 60 -3.20 -2.02 2.81
N PHE A 61 -3.16 -1.81 4.12
CA PHE A 61 -3.29 -0.47 4.71
C PHE A 61 -2.16 0.46 4.27
N GLY A 62 -0.91 -0.03 4.24
CA GLY A 62 0.24 0.74 3.79
C GLY A 62 0.12 1.13 2.32
N SER A 63 -0.41 0.23 1.49
CA SER A 63 -0.72 0.52 0.08
C SER A 63 -1.79 1.61 -0.03
N LEU A 64 -2.89 1.56 0.74
CA LEU A 64 -3.96 2.59 0.76
C LEU A 64 -3.40 3.99 1.04
N VAL A 65 -2.55 4.10 2.05
CA VAL A 65 -1.86 5.35 2.40
C VAL A 65 -0.91 5.78 1.28
N ALA A 66 -0.11 4.85 0.74
CA ALA A 66 0.86 5.14 -0.32
C ALA A 66 0.19 5.66 -1.61
N THR A 67 -0.95 5.09 -2.00
CA THR A 67 -1.71 5.57 -3.16
C THR A 67 -2.38 6.92 -2.91
N ARG A 68 -2.73 7.27 -1.64
CA ARG A 68 -3.23 8.62 -1.32
C ARG A 68 -2.18 9.68 -1.55
N GLU A 69 -0.94 9.38 -1.21
CA GLU A 69 0.17 10.31 -1.42
C GLU A 69 0.51 10.53 -2.91
N ASN A 70 -0.13 9.82 -3.87
CA ASN A 70 0.23 9.85 -5.30
C ASN A 70 1.74 9.77 -5.56
N LYS A 71 2.50 9.20 -4.61
CA LYS A 71 3.93 8.91 -4.74
C LYS A 71 4.13 7.65 -5.57
N HIS A 72 3.38 7.51 -6.65
CA HIS A 72 3.58 6.42 -7.59
C HIS A 72 4.89 6.63 -8.29
N LEU A 73 5.97 6.16 -7.64
CA LEU A 73 7.28 6.00 -8.21
C LEU A 73 7.56 7.13 -9.18
N SER A 74 7.35 8.38 -8.76
CA SER A 74 7.93 9.48 -9.52
C SER A 74 9.37 9.06 -9.54
N ILE A 75 9.82 8.68 -10.72
CA ILE A 75 11.22 8.63 -11.04
C ILE A 75 11.58 10.10 -11.01
N ASP A 76 11.59 10.68 -9.81
CA ASP A 76 11.54 12.12 -9.55
C ASP A 76 12.85 12.74 -10.04
N VAL A 77 13.86 11.86 -10.11
CA VAL A 77 15.16 12.03 -10.74
C VAL A 77 15.06 12.14 -12.27
N LEU A 78 14.21 11.35 -12.94
CA LEU A 78 14.06 11.34 -14.40
C LEU A 78 13.08 12.42 -14.87
N SER A 79 11.98 12.67 -14.15
CA SER A 79 11.06 13.78 -14.42
C SER A 79 11.67 15.16 -14.24
N LYS A 80 12.74 15.30 -13.43
CA LYS A 80 13.52 16.55 -13.30
C LYS A 80 14.43 16.83 -14.49
N LEU A 81 14.76 15.82 -15.31
CA LEU A 81 15.67 15.98 -16.46
C LEU A 81 14.93 16.11 -17.82
N LEU A 82 13.63 15.78 -17.88
CA LEU A 82 12.89 15.66 -19.12
C LEU A 82 11.83 16.78 -19.31
N PRO A 83 11.56 17.20 -20.57
CA PRO A 83 10.53 18.20 -20.87
C PRO A 83 9.12 17.73 -20.47
N GLU A 84 8.31 18.68 -20.02
CA GLU A 84 6.99 18.51 -19.39
C GLU A 84 6.02 17.63 -20.18
N ARG A 85 6.06 17.68 -21.52
CA ARG A 85 5.20 16.86 -22.40
C ARG A 85 5.51 15.36 -22.35
N ILE A 86 6.77 14.99 -22.20
CA ILE A 86 7.20 13.58 -22.13
C ILE A 86 6.88 13.02 -20.75
N ASN A 87 7.02 13.84 -19.71
CA ASN A 87 6.69 13.46 -18.33
C ASN A 87 5.21 13.05 -18.19
N ILE A 88 4.29 13.78 -18.82
CA ILE A 88 2.85 13.43 -18.83
C ILE A 88 2.61 12.06 -19.50
N GLN A 89 3.28 11.76 -20.62
CA GLN A 89 3.14 10.48 -21.31
C GLN A 89 3.70 9.32 -20.48
N ILE A 90 4.87 9.50 -19.86
CA ILE A 90 5.49 8.51 -18.98
C ILE A 90 4.59 8.23 -17.77
N GLN A 91 4.04 9.25 -17.12
CA GLN A 91 3.14 9.06 -15.99
C GLN A 91 1.86 8.32 -16.37
N ARG A 92 1.26 8.63 -17.53
CA ARG A 92 0.10 7.89 -18.03
C ARG A 92 0.43 6.43 -18.30
N PHE A 93 1.60 6.15 -18.88
CA PHE A 93 2.05 4.78 -19.15
C PHE A 93 2.30 4.00 -17.85
N THR A 94 3.02 4.60 -16.89
CA THR A 94 3.28 3.99 -15.58
C THR A 94 1.99 3.71 -14.82
N ASN A 95 1.02 4.65 -14.82
CA ASN A 95 -0.27 4.43 -14.16
C ASN A 95 -1.10 3.35 -14.85
N ALA A 96 -1.10 3.29 -16.19
CA ALA A 96 -1.77 2.22 -16.92
C ALA A 96 -1.13 0.85 -16.64
N PHE A 97 0.19 0.79 -16.61
CA PHE A 97 0.92 -0.44 -16.30
C PHE A 97 0.67 -0.89 -14.85
N ALA A 98 0.68 0.03 -13.90
CA ALA A 98 0.34 -0.23 -12.50
C ALA A 98 -1.11 -0.72 -12.35
N ALA A 99 -2.07 -0.11 -13.08
CA ALA A 99 -3.46 -0.57 -13.10
C ALA A 99 -3.58 -2.02 -13.59
N ILE A 100 -2.88 -2.37 -14.68
CA ILE A 100 -2.87 -3.73 -15.23
C ILE A 100 -2.33 -4.72 -14.20
N ILE A 101 -1.19 -4.40 -13.56
CA ILE A 101 -0.60 -5.25 -12.52
C ILE A 101 -1.56 -5.42 -11.34
N CYS A 102 -2.17 -4.34 -10.85
CA CYS A 102 -3.12 -4.41 -9.74
C CYS A 102 -4.35 -5.27 -10.07
N LEU A 103 -4.90 -5.16 -11.29
CA LEU A 103 -6.02 -5.98 -11.73
C LEU A 103 -5.64 -7.46 -11.87
N LEU A 104 -4.45 -7.74 -12.39
CA LEU A 104 -3.92 -9.09 -12.50
C LEU A 104 -3.70 -9.71 -11.11
N LEU A 105 -3.11 -8.96 -10.18
CA LEU A 105 -2.96 -9.38 -8.78
C LEU A 105 -4.32 -9.61 -8.10
N ALA A 106 -5.32 -8.78 -8.38
CA ALA A 106 -6.67 -8.99 -7.87
C ALA A 106 -7.26 -10.31 -8.37
N PHE A 107 -7.07 -10.64 -9.65
CA PHE A 107 -7.53 -11.91 -10.23
C PHE A 107 -6.86 -13.13 -9.58
N TYR A 108 -5.53 -13.14 -9.49
CA TYR A 108 -4.79 -14.21 -8.82
C TYR A 108 -5.12 -14.32 -7.33
N SER A 109 -5.42 -13.19 -6.67
CA SER A 109 -5.83 -13.20 -5.26
C SER A 109 -7.15 -13.95 -5.04
N ILE A 110 -8.10 -13.85 -5.99
CA ILE A 110 -9.37 -14.60 -5.95
C ILE A 110 -9.10 -16.11 -6.10
N GLU A 111 -8.24 -16.50 -7.03
CA GLU A 111 -7.83 -17.90 -7.22
C GLU A 111 -7.18 -18.45 -5.94
N LEU A 112 -6.33 -17.66 -5.28
CA LEU A 112 -5.69 -18.02 -4.01
C LEU A 112 -6.72 -18.22 -2.89
N VAL A 113 -7.80 -17.43 -2.85
CA VAL A 113 -8.91 -17.59 -1.90
C VAL A 113 -9.67 -18.89 -2.19
N GLN A 114 -9.94 -19.20 -3.46
CA GLN A 114 -10.61 -20.44 -3.87
C GLN A 114 -9.81 -21.68 -3.47
N ILE A 115 -8.49 -21.67 -3.69
CA ILE A 115 -7.58 -22.72 -3.22
C ILE A 115 -7.70 -22.86 -1.69
N SER A 116 -7.69 -21.76 -0.96
CA SER A 116 -7.76 -21.78 0.51
C SER A 116 -9.08 -22.35 1.04
N ILE A 117 -10.18 -22.16 0.31
CA ILE A 117 -11.49 -22.78 0.62
C ILE A 117 -11.46 -24.28 0.32
N GLN A 118 -10.86 -24.71 -0.79
CA GLN A 118 -10.80 -26.12 -1.17
C GLN A 118 -9.96 -26.97 -0.23
N PHE A 119 -8.84 -26.42 0.27
CA PHE A 119 -7.92 -27.14 1.15
C PHE A 119 -8.27 -27.01 2.65
N ASP A 120 -9.40 -26.36 2.99
CA ASP A 120 -9.86 -26.05 4.37
C ASP A 120 -8.71 -25.64 5.30
N VAL A 121 -7.86 -24.73 4.80
CA VAL A 121 -6.66 -24.31 5.53
C VAL A 121 -7.11 -23.50 6.74
N ARG A 122 -6.98 -24.10 7.92
CA ARG A 122 -7.34 -23.50 9.21
C ARG A 122 -6.12 -22.93 9.91
N THR A 123 -6.34 -21.83 10.62
CA THR A 123 -5.34 -21.25 11.53
C THR A 123 -5.39 -21.97 12.89
N PHE A 124 -4.38 -21.80 13.75
CA PHE A 124 -4.34 -22.37 15.12
C PHE A 124 -5.54 -22.02 16.02
N SER A 125 -6.34 -21.01 15.66
CA SER A 125 -7.55 -20.59 16.36
C SER A 125 -8.84 -21.07 15.68
N ASP A 126 -8.77 -22.08 14.81
CA ASP A 126 -9.90 -22.64 14.04
C ASP A 126 -10.61 -21.62 13.11
N ILE A 127 -9.96 -20.46 12.90
CA ILE A 127 -10.44 -19.42 12.01
C ILE A 127 -10.06 -19.82 10.58
N PRO A 128 -11.02 -19.85 9.63
CA PRO A 128 -10.74 -20.14 8.24
C PRO A 128 -9.85 -19.04 7.62
N VAL A 129 -8.75 -19.43 6.99
CA VAL A 129 -7.80 -18.49 6.36
C VAL A 129 -8.45 -17.68 5.24
N TRP A 130 -9.46 -18.23 4.56
CA TRP A 130 -10.15 -17.55 3.46
C TRP A 130 -10.79 -16.21 3.88
N ILE A 131 -11.29 -16.09 5.12
CA ILE A 131 -11.88 -14.83 5.63
C ILE A 131 -10.81 -13.74 5.69
N LEU A 132 -9.64 -14.10 6.21
CA LEU A 132 -8.53 -13.18 6.37
C LEU A 132 -7.91 -12.83 5.01
N GLN A 133 -7.96 -13.75 4.07
CA GLN A 133 -7.38 -13.58 2.75
C GLN A 133 -8.27 -12.78 1.79
N MET A 134 -9.58 -12.68 2.04
CA MET A 134 -10.52 -11.85 1.26
C MET A 134 -10.16 -10.37 1.23
N ILE A 135 -9.33 -9.89 2.17
CA ILE A 135 -8.84 -8.51 2.14
C ILE A 135 -7.84 -8.25 1.01
N MET A 136 -7.11 -9.26 0.53
CA MET A 136 -6.20 -9.12 -0.62
C MET A 136 -6.94 -8.80 -1.93
N PRO A 137 -7.89 -9.63 -2.41
CA PRO A 137 -8.60 -9.32 -3.65
C PRO A 137 -9.37 -8.00 -3.53
N LEU A 138 -9.92 -7.69 -2.35
CA LEU A 138 -10.58 -6.42 -2.09
C LEU A 138 -9.60 -5.23 -2.21
N GLY A 139 -8.44 -5.31 -1.56
CA GLY A 139 -7.43 -4.25 -1.58
C GLY A 139 -6.86 -4.01 -2.97
N PHE A 140 -6.50 -5.09 -3.70
CA PHE A 140 -6.00 -4.97 -5.07
C PHE A 140 -7.07 -4.49 -6.06
N ALA A 141 -8.33 -4.91 -5.90
CA ALA A 141 -9.43 -4.43 -6.74
C ALA A 141 -9.70 -2.94 -6.52
N LEU A 142 -9.74 -2.48 -5.26
CA LEU A 142 -9.90 -1.05 -4.93
C LEU A 142 -8.72 -0.22 -5.47
N MET A 143 -7.50 -0.73 -5.38
CA MET A 143 -6.33 -0.08 -5.96
C MET A 143 -6.38 -0.01 -7.47
N GLY A 144 -6.66 -1.13 -8.15
CA GLY A 144 -6.81 -1.17 -9.60
C GLY A 144 -7.87 -0.18 -10.07
N LEU A 145 -9.01 -0.12 -9.40
CA LEU A 145 -10.08 0.83 -9.71
C LEU A 145 -9.63 2.28 -9.52
N ARG A 146 -8.90 2.58 -8.44
CA ARG A 146 -8.35 3.92 -8.19
C ARG A 146 -7.31 4.34 -9.23
N PHE A 147 -6.46 3.42 -9.67
CA PHE A 147 -5.51 3.68 -10.76
C PHE A 147 -6.21 3.92 -12.10
N VAL A 148 -7.22 3.12 -12.43
CA VAL A 148 -8.04 3.34 -13.64
C VAL A 148 -8.71 4.70 -13.59
N TYR A 149 -9.27 5.08 -12.44
CA TYR A 149 -9.87 6.40 -12.23
C TYR A 149 -8.83 7.52 -12.38
N ASN A 150 -7.63 7.37 -11.80
CA ASN A 150 -6.54 8.31 -11.98
C ASN A 150 -6.11 8.42 -13.46
N VAL A 151 -6.01 7.32 -14.21
CA VAL A 151 -5.70 7.37 -15.65
C VAL A 151 -6.75 8.16 -16.44
N PHE A 152 -8.02 8.07 -16.05
CA PHE A 152 -9.13 8.73 -16.73
C PHE A 152 -9.28 10.22 -16.34
N LEU A 153 -9.02 10.58 -15.08
CA LEU A 153 -9.14 11.95 -14.57
C LEU A 153 -7.88 12.79 -14.65
N TYR A 154 -6.70 12.19 -14.81
CA TYR A 154 -5.46 12.95 -15.03
C TYR A 154 -5.40 13.45 -16.48
N THR A 155 -6.22 14.45 -16.78
CA THR A 155 -6.06 15.37 -17.90
C THR A 155 -5.58 16.71 -17.33
N GLY A 156 -4.30 16.76 -16.94
CA GLY A 156 -3.56 18.00 -16.64
C GLY A 156 -3.97 18.78 -15.39
N SER A 157 -3.10 18.77 -14.38
CA SER A 157 -2.85 19.94 -13.50
C SER A 157 -1.47 19.75 -12.85
N PRO A 158 -0.41 20.32 -13.42
CA PRO A 158 0.89 20.46 -12.79
C PRO A 158 0.89 21.68 -11.85
N ASP A 159 0.45 21.50 -10.59
CA ASP A 159 0.31 22.66 -9.71
C ASP A 159 0.62 22.35 -8.23
N SER A 160 1.87 22.64 -7.85
CA SER A 160 2.21 23.41 -6.63
C SER A 160 2.39 22.72 -5.27
N GLU A 161 3.23 21.68 -5.15
CA GLU A 161 3.81 21.30 -3.83
C GLU A 161 5.34 21.13 -3.81
N PHE A 162 6.07 21.73 -4.75
CA PHE A 162 7.52 21.86 -4.63
C PHE A 162 7.93 23.34 -4.56
N GLY A 163 7.89 23.89 -3.35
CA GLY A 163 8.58 25.11 -3.02
C GLY A 163 10.08 24.95 -3.31
N ILE A 164 10.56 25.63 -4.34
CA ILE A 164 11.98 25.92 -4.52
C ILE A 164 12.20 27.34 -3.98
N PRO A 165 12.72 27.53 -2.75
CA PRO A 165 13.40 28.77 -2.44
C PRO A 165 14.73 28.76 -3.20
N GLY A 166 14.98 29.79 -3.99
CA GLY A 166 16.32 30.06 -4.53
C GLY A 166 16.47 29.85 -6.03
N LYS A 167 15.76 30.66 -6.82
CA LYS A 167 16.28 31.11 -8.12
C LYS A 167 15.96 32.58 -8.37
N SER A 168 16.36 33.41 -7.41
CA SER A 168 16.40 34.86 -7.54
C SER A 168 17.55 35.32 -6.64
N GLU A 169 18.74 35.44 -7.21
CA GLU A 169 19.96 36.11 -6.69
C GLU A 169 21.20 35.52 -7.40
N ALA A 170 21.34 35.79 -8.69
CA ALA A 170 22.63 35.70 -9.40
C ALA A 170 22.52 36.43 -10.76
N ASN A 171 21.95 37.63 -10.75
CA ASN A 171 22.17 38.61 -11.82
C ASN A 171 21.92 40.00 -11.26
N THR A 172 22.88 40.48 -10.48
CA THR A 172 23.16 41.90 -10.25
C THR A 172 24.56 42.01 -9.67
#